data_AF-A0A1Z4IJK7-F1
#
_entry.id   AF-A0A1Z4IJK7-F1
#
_cell.length_a   1.000
_cell.length_b   1.000
_cell.length_c   1.000
_cell.angle_alpha   90.00
_cell.angle_beta   90.00
_cell.angle_gamma   90.00
#
_symmetry.space_group_name_H-M   'P 1'
#
loop_
_entity.id
_entity.type
_entity.pdbx_description
1 polymer ?
#
loop_
_entity_poly.entity_id
_entity_poly.type
_entity_poly.pdbx_seq_one_letter_code
_entity_poly.pdbx_strand_id
1 'polypeptide(L)'
;MPQVEKLKIFLASPGDVKTERNYVFKVVDELNRTVASYKGIVLEVICSENAYPGYGKDGQAIINEQIGKMSDYVLFIGIMWNRIGTPTKRATSGTLEEFKRARRTFRRINQPEIWFYFRSISQGIKTKNELEQQKKVQRFKNSFSKNEWGLFREYKNPIDFCNKLRVHITSWLNDRSKKRVRKSSLSTKQKNIVSSEKTSIDTIKNSNKNKQVSLNSNIKQKKGLSSSRKSNQTVISQAKKSKSISNSGAWVLLNEYLFESELVKSNANNLVLNIPVKSTEQEADLQQIQFLSHHYNRKSIIYAYQNDACMVQIESVETTSVKGKTSYIIILKQNPHSSSYNNFNYYGYNHKQISELQIRLLLLNEIPKTGDRVHQSTLNYIMQGNDYPIKLKDYTIANIWEKRIADPQMFLINARLAVVAALKINNIVKHILELKISFISKNIISINFHAQIQENNSDQGMSIIQIRDKCVLNF
;
A
#
# COMPACT_ATOMS: atom_id res chain seq x y z
N MET A 1 5.81 22.76 -25.96
CA MET A 1 5.27 21.96 -24.84
C MET A 1 4.33 22.82 -24.01
N PRO A 2 3.28 22.27 -23.35
CA PRO A 2 2.47 23.04 -22.41
C PRO A 2 3.31 23.49 -21.21
N GLN A 3 3.11 24.74 -20.76
CA GLN A 3 3.87 25.31 -19.65
C GLN A 3 3.36 24.79 -18.29
N VAL A 4 4.19 24.03 -17.59
CA VAL A 4 3.87 23.43 -16.28
C VAL A 4 4.21 24.40 -15.15
N GLU A 5 3.25 24.63 -14.25
CA GLU A 5 3.41 25.50 -13.07
C GLU A 5 4.01 24.70 -11.90
N LYS A 6 5.27 24.99 -11.53
CA LYS A 6 5.95 24.32 -10.41
C LYS A 6 5.63 25.02 -9.08
N LEU A 7 5.16 24.26 -8.09
CA LEU A 7 4.71 24.75 -6.80
C LEU A 7 5.51 24.13 -5.65
N LYS A 8 6.35 24.94 -4.99
CA LYS A 8 7.17 24.49 -3.86
C LYS A 8 6.39 24.45 -2.54
N ILE A 9 6.52 23.36 -1.82
CA ILE A 9 5.93 23.07 -0.50
C ILE A 9 7.07 22.89 0.50
N PHE A 10 7.08 23.65 1.60
CA PHE A 10 8.05 23.49 2.67
C PHE A 10 7.55 22.48 3.71
N LEU A 11 8.35 21.46 4.06
CA LEU A 11 7.97 20.42 5.03
C LEU A 11 8.81 20.47 6.31
N ALA A 12 8.26 21.10 7.35
CA ALA A 12 8.88 21.26 8.66
C ALA A 12 8.34 20.24 9.67
N SER A 13 9.21 19.46 10.32
CA SER A 13 8.81 18.65 11.48
C SER A 13 10.02 18.31 12.38
N PRO A 14 9.81 17.88 13.64
CA PRO A 14 10.81 17.18 14.40
C PRO A 14 10.97 15.72 13.90
N GLY A 15 11.99 15.03 14.40
CA GLY A 15 12.39 13.69 13.95
C GLY A 15 11.57 12.52 14.50
N ASP A 16 10.53 12.75 15.31
CA ASP A 16 9.64 11.74 15.88
C ASP A 16 8.41 11.40 15.02
N VAL A 17 8.22 12.11 13.89
CA VAL A 17 7.08 11.94 12.96
C VAL A 17 7.51 11.49 11.55
N LYS A 18 8.56 10.65 11.47
CA LYS A 18 9.12 10.16 10.18
C LYS A 18 8.08 9.51 9.26
N THR A 19 7.16 8.72 9.81
CA THR A 19 6.09 8.07 9.03
C THR A 19 5.19 9.11 8.37
N GLU A 20 4.80 10.16 9.11
CA GLU A 20 4.00 11.26 8.58
C GLU A 20 4.78 12.08 7.54
N ARG A 21 6.09 12.34 7.72
CA ARG A 21 6.94 12.94 6.67
C ARG A 21 6.87 12.14 5.37
N ASN A 22 7.07 10.82 5.45
CA ASN A 22 7.03 9.93 4.27
C ASN A 22 5.66 9.95 3.57
N TYR A 23 4.55 10.05 4.31
CA TYR A 23 3.23 10.20 3.70
C TYR A 23 3.00 11.55 3.02
N VAL A 24 3.72 12.64 3.38
CA VAL A 24 3.68 13.88 2.58
C VAL A 24 4.23 13.63 1.17
N PHE A 25 5.38 12.98 1.04
CA PHE A 25 5.95 12.62 -0.25
C PHE A 25 5.03 11.66 -1.03
N LYS A 26 4.52 10.60 -0.38
CA LYS A 26 3.59 9.62 -0.99
C LYS A 26 2.31 10.29 -1.54
N VAL A 27 1.69 11.19 -0.78
CA VAL A 27 0.49 11.93 -1.19
C VAL A 27 0.79 12.95 -2.28
N VAL A 28 1.95 13.63 -2.24
CA VAL A 28 2.33 14.60 -3.27
C VAL A 28 2.65 13.92 -4.60
N ASP A 29 3.34 12.78 -4.59
CA ASP A 29 3.59 11.96 -5.80
C ASP A 29 2.27 11.42 -6.40
N GLU A 30 1.37 10.90 -5.57
CA GLU A 30 0.03 10.47 -5.97
C GLU A 30 -0.77 11.60 -6.64
N LEU A 31 -0.76 12.80 -6.05
CA LEU A 31 -1.48 13.96 -6.58
C LEU A 31 -0.79 14.60 -7.81
N ASN A 32 0.54 14.50 -7.91
CA ASN A 32 1.29 14.87 -9.12
C ASN A 32 0.86 14.02 -10.32
N ARG A 33 0.80 12.70 -10.14
CA ARG A 33 0.38 11.74 -11.19
C ARG A 33 -1.10 11.87 -11.56
N THR A 34 -1.92 12.41 -10.67
CA THR A 34 -3.38 12.54 -10.84
C THR A 34 -3.81 14.01 -10.97
N VAL A 35 -4.32 14.61 -9.89
CA VAL A 35 -5.06 15.88 -9.88
C VAL A 35 -4.25 17.08 -10.36
N ALA A 36 -2.93 17.09 -10.14
CA ALA A 36 -2.07 18.21 -10.51
C ALA A 36 -1.62 18.14 -11.98
N SER A 37 -1.31 16.95 -12.52
CA SER A 37 -1.00 16.75 -13.95
C SER A 37 -2.11 17.30 -14.86
N TYR A 38 -3.37 16.92 -14.61
CA TYR A 38 -4.53 17.45 -15.36
C TYR A 38 -4.77 18.96 -15.20
N LYS A 39 -4.08 19.63 -14.26
CA LYS A 39 -4.12 21.09 -14.06
C LYS A 39 -2.87 21.80 -14.59
N GLY A 40 -1.91 21.07 -15.18
CA GLY A 40 -0.61 21.61 -15.59
C GLY A 40 0.24 22.06 -14.40
N ILE A 41 0.15 21.37 -13.26
CA ILE A 41 0.84 21.70 -12.00
C ILE A 41 1.76 20.56 -11.60
N VAL A 42 2.96 20.88 -11.10
CA VAL A 42 3.83 19.94 -10.38
C VAL A 42 4.14 20.49 -8.99
N LEU A 43 3.80 19.71 -7.97
CA LEU A 43 4.14 19.97 -6.58
C LEU A 43 5.55 19.44 -6.28
N GLU A 44 6.38 20.26 -5.63
CA GLU A 44 7.72 19.91 -5.15
C GLU A 44 7.79 20.06 -3.63
N VAL A 45 8.15 19.01 -2.89
CA VAL A 45 8.36 19.06 -1.44
C VAL A 45 9.83 19.30 -1.16
N ILE A 46 10.15 20.29 -0.32
CA ILE A 46 11.52 20.58 0.13
C ILE A 46 11.53 20.64 1.66
N CYS A 47 12.57 20.07 2.26
CA CYS A 47 12.83 20.06 3.69
C CYS A 47 14.33 20.13 4.00
N SER A 48 14.69 20.07 5.27
CA SER A 48 16.09 20.18 5.72
C SER A 48 16.97 19.01 5.26
N GLU A 49 16.41 17.83 5.00
CA GLU A 49 17.11 16.68 4.42
C GLU A 49 17.44 16.85 2.91
N ASN A 50 16.96 17.91 2.26
CA ASN A 50 17.42 18.29 0.91
C ASN A 50 18.69 19.17 0.96
N ALA A 51 19.17 19.57 2.15
CA ALA A 51 20.43 20.27 2.32
C ALA A 51 21.61 19.30 2.17
N TYR A 52 22.67 19.73 1.49
CA TYR A 52 23.93 19.01 1.36
C TYR A 52 24.93 19.45 2.45
N PRO A 53 25.87 18.57 2.86
CA PRO A 53 26.89 18.92 3.85
C PRO A 53 27.68 20.18 3.48
N GLY A 54 28.00 21.00 4.47
CA GLY A 54 28.75 22.24 4.29
C GLY A 54 29.28 22.80 5.61
N TYR A 55 30.12 23.82 5.52
CA TYR A 55 30.72 24.51 6.66
C TYR A 55 30.19 25.94 6.78
N GLY A 56 30.10 26.47 8.01
CA GLY A 56 29.52 27.80 8.26
C GLY A 56 29.12 28.06 9.71
N LYS A 57 28.40 29.16 9.95
CA LYS A 57 28.13 29.74 11.29
C LYS A 57 27.37 28.81 12.26
N ASP A 58 26.49 27.96 11.74
CA ASP A 58 25.93 26.75 12.37
C ASP A 58 25.11 25.97 11.33
N GLY A 59 24.82 24.69 11.60
CA GLY A 59 24.10 23.82 10.67
C GLY A 59 22.72 24.34 10.24
N GLN A 60 21.96 24.99 11.12
CA GLN A 60 20.66 25.55 10.74
C GLN A 60 20.81 26.81 9.88
N ALA A 61 21.93 27.55 9.95
CA ALA A 61 22.22 28.62 8.99
C ALA A 61 22.38 28.06 7.58
N ILE A 62 23.22 27.03 7.43
CA ILE A 62 23.56 26.38 6.16
C ILE A 62 22.30 25.76 5.54
N ILE A 63 21.54 25.00 6.33
CA ILE A 63 20.23 24.46 5.93
C ILE A 63 19.29 25.58 5.48
N ASN A 64 19.14 26.65 6.27
CA ASN A 64 18.23 27.76 5.96
C ASN A 64 18.58 28.48 4.65
N GLU A 65 19.85 28.51 4.27
CA GLU A 65 20.38 29.13 3.05
C GLU A 65 20.17 28.25 1.83
N GLN A 66 20.58 26.98 1.89
CA GLN A 66 20.46 26.02 0.78
C GLN A 66 18.99 25.73 0.40
N ILE A 67 18.06 25.68 1.37
CA ILE A 67 16.63 25.47 1.09
C ILE A 67 15.92 26.75 0.57
N GLY A 68 16.66 27.82 0.30
CA GLY A 68 16.14 29.02 -0.35
C GLY A 68 15.27 29.93 0.53
N LYS A 69 14.59 30.89 -0.09
CA LYS A 69 13.81 31.90 0.62
C LYS A 69 12.39 31.41 0.83
N MET A 70 11.81 31.70 2.00
CA MET A 70 10.41 31.34 2.30
C MET A 70 9.38 32.00 1.35
N SER A 71 9.77 33.03 0.60
CA SER A 71 8.96 33.63 -0.49
C SER A 71 8.70 32.67 -1.64
N ASP A 72 9.59 31.72 -1.85
CA ASP A 72 9.65 30.90 -3.07
C ASP A 72 8.72 29.68 -2.95
N TYR A 73 8.11 29.51 -1.78
CA TYR A 73 7.18 28.45 -1.40
C TYR A 73 5.75 28.99 -1.45
N VAL A 74 4.81 28.17 -1.94
CA VAL A 74 3.37 28.53 -1.93
C VAL A 74 2.65 27.98 -0.69
N LEU A 75 3.19 26.92 -0.09
CA LEU A 75 2.62 26.23 1.05
C LEU A 75 3.72 25.81 2.04
N PHE A 76 3.44 25.92 3.33
CA PHE A 76 4.24 25.42 4.45
C PHE A 76 3.41 24.38 5.21
N ILE A 77 3.99 23.21 5.45
CA ILE A 77 3.38 22.11 6.20
C ILE A 77 4.23 21.85 7.44
N GLY A 78 3.67 22.17 8.61
CA GLY A 78 4.22 21.81 9.91
C GLY A 78 3.58 20.53 10.46
N ILE A 79 4.40 19.58 10.92
CA ILE A 79 3.94 18.36 11.61
C ILE A 79 4.56 18.30 13.01
N MET A 80 3.76 18.02 14.05
CA MET A 80 4.19 17.98 15.46
C MET A 80 3.53 16.82 16.23
N TRP A 81 4.27 16.15 17.11
CA TRP A 81 3.76 15.10 18.00
C TRP A 81 4.26 15.20 19.44
N ASN A 82 5.30 14.44 19.82
CA ASN A 82 5.76 14.33 21.20
C ASN A 82 6.91 15.29 21.50
N ARG A 83 7.73 15.60 20.50
CA ARG A 83 8.91 16.46 20.62
C ARG A 83 8.67 17.79 19.94
N ILE A 84 9.19 18.87 20.54
CA ILE A 84 9.30 20.16 19.85
C ILE A 84 10.55 20.19 18.95
N GLY A 85 11.57 19.41 19.32
CA GLY A 85 12.85 19.29 18.62
C GLY A 85 14.04 19.66 19.52
N THR A 86 15.21 19.82 18.89
CA THR A 86 16.44 20.29 19.53
C THR A 86 16.59 21.81 19.33
N PRO A 87 16.93 22.61 20.36
CA PRO A 87 17.12 24.06 20.22
C PRO A 87 18.19 24.45 19.18
N THR A 88 18.01 25.63 18.58
CA THR A 88 19.01 26.30 17.72
C THR A 88 19.50 27.58 18.40
N LYS A 89 20.52 28.24 17.83
CA LYS A 89 20.97 29.58 18.27
C LYS A 89 19.88 30.68 18.16
N ARG A 90 18.70 30.39 17.59
CA ARG A 90 17.63 31.36 17.26
C ARG A 90 16.21 30.92 17.69
N ALA A 91 16.02 29.67 18.08
CA ALA A 91 14.70 29.13 18.44
C ALA A 91 14.78 27.92 19.38
N THR A 92 13.66 27.65 20.06
CA THR A 92 13.46 26.46 20.90
C THR A 92 13.45 25.14 20.12
N SER A 93 13.31 25.20 18.78
CA SER A 93 13.73 24.13 17.86
C SER A 93 13.90 24.62 16.42
N GLY A 94 14.59 23.83 15.57
CA GLY A 94 14.72 24.11 14.13
C GLY A 94 13.38 24.26 13.43
N THR A 95 12.44 23.34 13.68
CA THR A 95 11.06 23.39 13.16
C THR A 95 10.31 24.66 13.56
N LEU A 96 10.55 25.18 14.78
CA LEU A 96 9.99 26.44 15.24
C LEU A 96 10.71 27.66 14.62
N GLU A 97 11.98 27.53 14.26
CA GLU A 97 12.70 28.54 13.49
C GLU A 97 12.17 28.64 12.05
N GLU A 98 11.96 27.50 11.41
CA GLU A 98 11.34 27.37 10.07
C GLU A 98 9.93 27.97 10.06
N PHE A 99 9.10 27.67 11.06
CA PHE A 99 7.79 28.32 11.25
C PHE A 99 7.90 29.83 11.46
N LYS A 100 8.86 30.32 12.28
CA LYS A 100 9.10 31.76 12.46
C LYS A 100 9.48 32.43 11.12
N ARG A 101 10.32 31.79 10.30
CA ARG A 101 10.69 32.27 8.95
C ARG A 101 9.45 32.34 8.06
N ALA A 102 8.68 31.25 7.94
CA ALA A 102 7.47 31.20 7.11
C ALA A 102 6.42 32.23 7.54
N ARG A 103 6.11 32.33 8.85
CA ARG A 103 5.15 33.30 9.40
C ARG A 103 5.59 34.75 9.21
N ARG A 104 6.90 35.06 9.27
CA ARG A 104 7.42 36.41 8.98
C ARG A 104 7.23 36.78 7.51
N THR A 105 7.35 35.81 6.59
CA THR A 105 7.07 36.01 5.16
C THR A 105 5.58 36.14 4.88
N PHE A 106 4.74 35.26 5.45
CA PHE A 106 3.29 35.33 5.31
C PHE A 106 2.73 36.69 5.74
N ARG A 107 3.19 37.24 6.89
CA ARG A 107 2.80 38.60 7.34
C ARG A 107 3.25 39.75 6.43
N ARG A 108 4.09 39.51 5.43
CA ARG A 108 4.57 40.52 4.46
C ARG A 108 3.94 40.39 3.07
N ILE A 109 3.69 39.16 2.61
CA ILE A 109 3.25 38.88 1.22
C ILE A 109 2.08 37.89 1.11
N ASN A 110 1.45 37.51 2.23
CA ASN A 110 0.37 36.49 2.30
C ASN A 110 0.75 35.11 1.72
N GLN A 111 2.05 34.81 1.71
CA GLN A 111 2.64 33.57 1.18
C GLN A 111 3.87 33.19 2.03
N PRO A 112 4.16 31.89 2.29
CA PRO A 112 3.38 30.71 1.95
C PRO A 112 2.09 30.61 2.78
N GLU A 113 1.06 29.91 2.28
CA GLU A 113 -0.02 29.44 3.16
C GLU A 113 0.58 28.53 4.25
N ILE A 114 0.08 28.61 5.50
CA ILE A 114 0.67 27.88 6.63
C ILE A 114 -0.34 26.88 7.18
N TRP A 115 -0.04 25.59 7.04
CA TRP A 115 -0.82 24.49 7.60
C TRP A 115 -0.05 23.83 8.74
N PHE A 116 -0.75 23.48 9.82
CA PHE A 116 -0.17 22.71 10.92
C PHE A 116 -1.00 21.48 11.28
N TYR A 117 -0.31 20.37 11.50
CA TYR A 117 -0.87 19.09 11.87
C TYR A 117 -0.28 18.64 13.22
N PHE A 118 -1.16 18.43 14.20
CA PHE A 118 -0.80 17.96 15.54
C PHE A 118 -1.34 16.55 15.76
N ARG A 119 -0.45 15.61 16.12
CA ARG A 119 -0.88 14.27 16.51
C ARG A 119 -1.46 14.29 17.92
N SER A 120 -2.59 13.63 18.12
CA SER A 120 -3.19 13.47 19.45
C SER A 120 -2.24 12.67 20.37
N ILE A 121 -1.96 13.20 21.56
CA ILE A 121 -0.99 12.64 22.51
C ILE A 121 -1.62 11.45 23.25
N SER A 122 -0.96 10.29 23.24
CA SER A 122 -1.38 9.11 24.03
C SER A 122 -0.90 9.19 25.47
N GLN A 123 -1.65 8.56 26.38
CA GLN A 123 -1.33 8.45 27.81
C GLN A 123 -0.52 7.16 28.06
N GLY A 124 0.74 7.12 27.62
CA GLY A 124 1.71 6.11 28.05
C GLY A 124 2.57 6.59 29.22
N ILE A 125 3.30 5.65 29.86
CA ILE A 125 4.41 5.96 30.78
C ILE A 125 5.47 6.76 30.01
N LYS A 126 6.03 7.81 30.62
CA LYS A 126 6.94 8.77 29.98
C LYS A 126 8.05 9.19 30.93
N THR A 127 9.25 9.38 30.39
CA THR A 127 10.35 9.99 31.13
C THR A 127 10.10 11.48 31.40
N LYS A 128 10.80 12.05 32.39
CA LYS A 128 10.74 13.48 32.73
C LYS A 128 11.02 14.39 31.51
N ASN A 129 11.96 14.00 30.66
CA ASN A 129 12.35 14.73 29.44
C ASN A 129 11.24 14.71 28.38
N GLU A 130 10.60 13.56 28.14
CA GLU A 130 9.47 13.44 27.22
C GLU A 130 8.26 14.25 27.70
N LEU A 131 8.00 14.27 29.01
CA LEU A 131 6.95 15.10 29.60
C LEU A 131 7.22 16.60 29.41
N GLU A 132 8.47 17.05 29.51
CA GLU A 132 8.85 18.43 29.17
C GLU A 132 8.72 18.75 27.68
N GLN A 133 9.13 17.83 26.80
CA GLN A 133 9.00 17.96 25.36
C GLN A 133 7.53 18.07 24.95
N GLN A 134 6.64 17.22 25.49
CA GLN A 134 5.20 17.31 25.29
C GLN A 134 4.60 18.61 25.86
N LYS A 135 5.05 19.07 27.04
CA LYS A 135 4.65 20.38 27.58
C LYS A 135 5.06 21.54 26.64
N LYS A 136 6.21 21.44 25.97
CA LYS A 136 6.67 22.41 24.95
C LYS A 136 5.78 22.35 23.69
N VAL A 137 5.42 21.16 23.19
CA VAL A 137 4.47 21.00 22.06
C VAL A 137 3.06 21.51 22.41
N GLN A 138 2.52 21.17 23.59
CA GLN A 138 1.18 21.62 23.98
C GLN A 138 1.12 23.15 24.17
N ARG A 139 2.17 23.78 24.72
CA ARG A 139 2.28 25.25 24.76
C ARG A 139 2.28 25.86 23.35
N PHE A 140 2.98 25.25 22.40
CA PHE A 140 3.00 25.71 21.00
C PHE A 140 1.64 25.51 20.31
N LYS A 141 1.00 24.35 20.46
CA LYS A 141 -0.37 24.08 19.96
C LYS A 141 -1.36 25.11 20.51
N ASN A 142 -1.36 25.34 21.82
CA ASN A 142 -2.21 26.34 22.48
C ASN A 142 -1.93 27.77 21.95
N SER A 143 -0.71 28.07 21.50
CA SER A 143 -0.36 29.38 20.96
C SER A 143 -0.94 29.67 19.57
N PHE A 144 -1.36 28.66 18.79
CA PHE A 144 -2.16 28.90 17.58
C PHE A 144 -3.55 29.44 17.94
N SER A 145 -4.24 28.78 18.87
CA SER A 145 -5.58 29.20 19.33
C SER A 145 -5.54 30.54 20.05
N LYS A 146 -4.68 30.69 21.06
CA LYS A 146 -4.66 31.88 21.94
C LYS A 146 -4.27 33.19 21.26
N ASN A 147 -3.62 33.12 20.10
CA ASN A 147 -3.13 34.31 19.38
C ASN A 147 -3.70 34.38 17.95
N GLU A 148 -4.73 33.59 17.65
CA GLU A 148 -5.45 33.58 16.36
C GLU A 148 -4.56 33.38 15.11
N TRP A 149 -3.47 32.62 15.22
CA TRP A 149 -2.50 32.45 14.12
C TRP A 149 -3.00 31.57 12.96
N GLY A 150 -4.22 31.05 13.06
CA GLY A 150 -4.88 30.26 12.02
C GLY A 150 -5.26 28.85 12.46
N LEU A 151 -5.80 28.11 11.50
CA LEU A 151 -6.45 26.83 11.71
C LEU A 151 -5.44 25.67 11.61
N PHE A 152 -5.33 24.87 12.67
CA PHE A 152 -4.61 23.59 12.63
C PHE A 152 -5.56 22.40 12.43
N ARG A 153 -4.96 21.22 12.26
CA ARG A 153 -5.67 19.93 12.15
C ARG A 153 -5.10 18.93 13.14
N GLU A 154 -5.99 18.17 13.79
CA GLU A 154 -5.58 17.06 14.66
C GLU A 154 -5.71 15.73 13.94
N TYR A 155 -4.82 14.80 14.28
CA TYR A 155 -4.85 13.44 13.74
C TYR A 155 -4.48 12.38 14.78
N LYS A 156 -5.12 11.22 14.70
CA LYS A 156 -4.98 10.12 15.68
C LYS A 156 -3.74 9.27 15.42
N ASN A 157 -3.44 9.01 14.15
CA ASN A 157 -2.34 8.14 13.70
C ASN A 157 -1.83 8.56 12.30
N PRO A 158 -0.70 8.03 11.81
CA PRO A 158 -0.13 8.43 10.52
C PRO A 158 -1.06 8.22 9.31
N ILE A 159 -1.95 7.23 9.33
CA ILE A 159 -2.90 6.96 8.23
C ILE A 159 -4.02 8.02 8.21
N ASP A 160 -4.53 8.40 9.38
CA ASP A 160 -5.47 9.52 9.55
C ASP A 160 -4.85 10.85 9.07
N PHE A 161 -3.55 11.08 9.33
CA PHE A 161 -2.80 12.19 8.74
C PHE A 161 -2.74 12.10 7.21
N CYS A 162 -2.33 10.95 6.65
CA CYS A 162 -2.22 10.72 5.21
C CYS A 162 -3.54 11.01 4.47
N ASN A 163 -4.64 10.48 4.98
CA ASN A 163 -5.97 10.65 4.39
C ASN A 163 -6.45 12.11 4.49
N LYS A 164 -6.27 12.77 5.64
CA LYS A 164 -6.57 14.21 5.79
C LYS A 164 -5.73 15.07 4.85
N LEU A 165 -4.43 14.79 4.74
CA LEU A 165 -3.52 15.53 3.87
C LEU A 165 -3.92 15.43 2.40
N ARG A 166 -4.23 14.21 1.91
CA ARG A 166 -4.74 13.99 0.54
C ARG A 166 -5.97 14.84 0.25
N VAL A 167 -6.96 14.83 1.16
CA VAL A 167 -8.20 15.61 1.01
C VAL A 167 -7.92 17.12 1.02
N HIS A 168 -7.05 17.61 1.92
CA HIS A 168 -6.72 19.02 2.01
C HIS A 168 -5.94 19.53 0.78
N ILE A 169 -4.89 18.83 0.32
CA ILE A 169 -4.12 19.22 -0.89
C ILE A 169 -5.01 19.16 -2.13
N THR A 170 -5.86 18.14 -2.27
CA THR A 170 -6.82 18.04 -3.39
C THR A 170 -7.80 19.23 -3.41
N SER A 171 -8.37 19.58 -2.26
CA SER A 171 -9.27 20.72 -2.12
C SER A 171 -8.56 22.05 -2.44
N TRP A 172 -7.35 22.23 -1.92
CA TRP A 172 -6.51 23.40 -2.16
C TRP A 172 -6.13 23.57 -3.64
N LEU A 173 -5.71 22.50 -4.33
CA LEU A 173 -5.46 22.50 -5.78
C LEU A 173 -6.71 22.90 -6.56
N ASN A 174 -7.88 22.39 -6.16
CA ASN A 174 -9.15 22.71 -6.80
C ASN A 174 -9.53 24.19 -6.61
N ASP A 175 -9.47 24.72 -5.39
CA ASP A 175 -9.79 26.13 -5.13
C ASP A 175 -8.75 27.09 -5.72
N ARG A 176 -7.47 26.70 -5.78
CA ARG A 176 -6.43 27.42 -6.53
C ARG A 176 -6.78 27.52 -8.01
N SER A 177 -7.25 26.42 -8.62
CA SER A 177 -7.73 26.45 -10.02
C SER A 177 -8.99 27.32 -10.20
N LYS A 178 -9.97 27.29 -9.28
CA LYS A 178 -11.14 28.20 -9.31
C LYS A 178 -10.73 29.68 -9.21
N LYS A 179 -9.80 30.02 -8.30
CA LYS A 179 -9.26 31.38 -8.13
C LYS A 179 -8.54 31.86 -9.41
N ARG A 180 -7.77 31.00 -10.07
CA ARG A 180 -7.09 31.28 -11.34
C ARG A 180 -8.09 31.54 -12.47
N VAL A 181 -9.09 30.68 -12.65
CA VAL A 181 -10.17 30.85 -13.66
C VAL A 181 -10.97 32.14 -13.43
N ARG A 182 -11.32 32.47 -12.19
CA ARG A 182 -12.00 33.75 -11.85
C ARG A 182 -11.15 34.97 -12.16
N LYS A 183 -9.83 34.95 -11.91
CA LYS A 183 -8.94 36.06 -12.29
C LYS A 183 -8.86 36.24 -13.81
N SER A 184 -8.79 35.17 -14.59
CA SER A 184 -8.81 35.26 -16.06
C SER A 184 -10.15 35.73 -16.62
N SER A 185 -11.29 35.31 -16.08
CA SER A 185 -12.60 35.77 -16.58
C SER A 185 -12.86 37.24 -16.23
N LEU A 186 -12.37 37.73 -15.09
CA LEU A 186 -12.45 39.15 -14.73
C LEU A 186 -11.61 40.04 -15.67
N SER A 187 -10.36 39.65 -16.00
CA SER A 187 -9.53 40.43 -16.93
C SER A 187 -10.02 40.36 -18.37
N THR A 188 -10.60 39.23 -18.82
CA THR A 188 -11.31 39.17 -20.11
C THR A 188 -12.55 40.07 -20.12
N LYS A 189 -13.31 40.16 -19.02
CA LYS A 189 -14.48 41.06 -18.96
C LYS A 189 -14.10 42.54 -19.10
N GLN A 190 -12.95 42.97 -18.55
CA GLN A 190 -12.44 44.32 -18.75
C GLN A 190 -11.98 44.59 -20.20
N LYS A 191 -11.44 43.59 -20.91
CA LYS A 191 -11.13 43.74 -22.35
C LYS A 191 -12.39 43.80 -23.22
N ASN A 192 -13.39 42.97 -22.93
CA ASN A 192 -14.59 42.89 -23.77
C ASN A 192 -15.50 44.13 -23.70
N ILE A 193 -15.41 44.95 -22.65
CA ILE A 193 -16.12 46.25 -22.57
C ILE A 193 -15.57 47.25 -23.60
N VAL A 194 -14.29 47.12 -23.99
CA VAL A 194 -13.65 48.01 -24.99
C VAL A 194 -13.91 47.51 -26.44
N SER A 195 -14.41 46.29 -26.62
CA SER A 195 -14.62 45.67 -27.94
C SER A 195 -16.08 45.41 -28.32
N SER A 196 -17.04 45.69 -27.43
CA SER A 196 -18.46 45.37 -27.65
C SER A 196 -19.27 46.44 -28.40
N GLU A 197 -18.63 47.51 -28.89
CA GLU A 197 -19.31 48.66 -29.52
C GLU A 197 -19.37 48.59 -31.06
N LYS A 198 -19.00 47.45 -31.67
CA LYS A 198 -19.13 47.23 -33.12
C LYS A 198 -19.72 45.85 -33.44
N THR A 199 -20.56 45.82 -34.50
CA THR A 199 -21.22 44.66 -35.12
C THR A 199 -22.13 43.80 -34.22
N SER A 200 -23.40 44.20 -34.18
CA SER A 200 -24.56 43.28 -34.07
C SER A 200 -25.08 42.93 -35.48
N ILE A 201 -26.17 42.14 -35.59
CA ILE A 201 -26.86 41.68 -36.82
C ILE A 201 -26.06 40.51 -37.47
N ASP A 202 -26.54 39.26 -37.68
CA ASP A 202 -27.87 38.63 -37.92
C ASP A 202 -28.00 37.26 -37.16
N THR A 203 -29.11 36.52 -36.93
CA THR A 203 -30.41 36.19 -37.59
C THR A 203 -30.35 34.89 -38.45
N ILE A 204 -31.22 33.85 -38.33
CA ILE A 204 -32.14 33.35 -37.28
C ILE A 204 -32.63 31.89 -37.63
N LYS A 205 -33.19 31.13 -36.65
CA LYS A 205 -33.94 29.83 -36.81
C LYS A 205 -33.09 28.61 -37.29
N ASN A 206 -33.51 27.33 -37.31
CA ASN A 206 -34.77 26.59 -37.02
C ASN A 206 -34.42 25.17 -36.45
N SER A 207 -35.16 24.52 -35.54
CA SER A 207 -36.22 23.49 -35.75
C SER A 207 -35.82 22.19 -36.52
N ASN A 208 -36.26 20.94 -36.25
CA ASN A 208 -37.18 20.38 -35.23
C ASN A 208 -37.23 18.81 -35.22
N LYS A 209 -37.74 18.20 -34.12
CA LYS A 209 -38.52 16.92 -34.00
C LYS A 209 -37.99 15.50 -34.42
N ASN A 210 -38.12 14.57 -33.44
CA ASN A 210 -38.77 13.21 -33.52
C ASN A 210 -38.10 12.05 -34.32
N LYS A 211 -38.41 10.74 -34.09
CA LYS A 211 -39.25 10.02 -33.10
C LYS A 211 -38.73 8.58 -32.80
N GLN A 212 -39.36 7.89 -31.84
CA GLN A 212 -39.15 6.47 -31.49
C GLN A 212 -39.87 5.51 -32.46
N VAL A 213 -39.54 4.20 -32.43
CA VAL A 213 -40.43 3.08 -31.96
C VAL A 213 -39.70 1.71 -32.04
N SER A 214 -40.17 0.73 -31.27
CA SER A 214 -39.64 -0.65 -31.07
C SER A 214 -40.53 -1.74 -31.68
N LEU A 215 -40.11 -3.02 -31.70
CA LEU A 215 -40.96 -4.22 -31.41
C LEU A 215 -40.15 -5.55 -31.28
N ASN A 216 -40.83 -6.66 -30.92
CA ASN A 216 -40.26 -7.95 -30.45
C ASN A 216 -40.71 -9.17 -31.30
N SER A 217 -40.02 -10.33 -31.21
CA SER A 217 -40.68 -11.66 -31.13
C SER A 217 -39.78 -12.89 -30.80
N ASN A 218 -40.08 -13.56 -29.68
CA ASN A 218 -39.65 -14.91 -29.20
C ASN A 218 -39.96 -16.10 -30.15
N ILE A 219 -39.31 -17.31 -29.97
CA ILE A 219 -39.95 -18.64 -29.59
C ILE A 219 -39.07 -19.95 -29.66
N LYS A 220 -39.09 -20.73 -28.55
CA LYS A 220 -39.02 -22.23 -28.26
C LYS A 220 -38.03 -23.28 -28.86
N GLN A 221 -37.16 -23.81 -27.97
CA GLN A 221 -36.94 -25.20 -27.46
C GLN A 221 -37.28 -26.53 -28.23
N LYS A 222 -36.31 -27.49 -28.20
CA LYS A 222 -36.32 -28.95 -27.81
C LYS A 222 -34.85 -29.50 -27.87
N LYS A 223 -34.30 -30.52 -27.17
CA LYS A 223 -34.64 -31.59 -26.17
C LYS A 223 -34.73 -33.06 -26.70
N GLY A 224 -33.80 -33.95 -26.31
CA GLY A 224 -33.73 -35.41 -26.66
C GLY A 224 -32.52 -36.19 -26.07
N LEU A 225 -32.49 -37.54 -26.14
CA LEU A 225 -31.62 -38.52 -25.42
C LEU A 225 -31.27 -39.75 -26.33
N SER A 226 -30.33 -40.71 -26.10
CA SER A 226 -29.19 -40.89 -25.16
C SER A 226 -28.31 -42.15 -25.46
N SER A 227 -27.22 -42.35 -24.68
CA SER A 227 -26.64 -43.62 -24.15
C SER A 227 -25.86 -44.68 -25.00
N SER A 228 -24.52 -44.65 -24.83
CA SER A 228 -23.61 -45.78 -24.45
C SER A 228 -23.13 -46.89 -25.43
N ARG A 229 -21.80 -47.14 -25.46
CA ARG A 229 -21.13 -48.36 -24.91
C ARG A 229 -19.58 -48.18 -24.84
N LYS A 230 -18.83 -49.23 -24.43
CA LYS A 230 -17.44 -49.16 -23.90
C LYS A 230 -16.38 -49.86 -24.77
N SER A 231 -15.10 -49.47 -24.63
CA SER A 231 -13.98 -50.43 -24.43
C SER A 231 -12.69 -49.78 -23.87
N ASN A 232 -12.04 -50.50 -22.93
CA ASN A 232 -10.60 -50.68 -22.64
C ASN A 232 -9.55 -49.68 -23.18
N GLN A 233 -8.39 -49.38 -22.55
CA GLN A 233 -7.78 -49.55 -21.21
C GLN A 233 -6.27 -49.27 -21.42
N THR A 234 -5.65 -48.36 -20.66
CA THR A 234 -4.22 -48.50 -20.26
C THR A 234 -3.97 -47.70 -18.97
N VAL A 235 -2.98 -48.09 -18.17
CA VAL A 235 -2.82 -47.66 -16.78
C VAL A 235 -1.81 -46.51 -16.63
N ILE A 236 -2.21 -45.44 -15.92
CA ILE A 236 -1.29 -44.51 -15.25
C ILE A 236 -1.78 -44.34 -13.79
N SER A 237 -0.84 -44.22 -12.86
CA SER A 237 -1.07 -44.32 -11.42
C SER A 237 -1.88 -43.16 -10.82
N GLN A 238 -3.00 -43.49 -10.18
CA GLN A 238 -3.74 -42.53 -9.36
C GLN A 238 -2.97 -42.17 -8.09
N ALA A 239 -2.63 -40.89 -7.90
CA ALA A 239 -2.04 -40.41 -6.66
C ALA A 239 -3.01 -40.61 -5.49
N LYS A 240 -2.55 -41.24 -4.40
CA LYS A 240 -3.33 -41.36 -3.15
C LYS A 240 -3.62 -39.96 -2.61
N LYS A 241 -4.90 -39.58 -2.49
CA LYS A 241 -5.32 -38.33 -1.85
C LYS A 241 -4.74 -38.22 -0.44
N SER A 242 -3.70 -37.38 -0.27
CA SER A 242 -2.97 -37.29 0.99
C SER A 242 -3.81 -36.53 2.02
N LYS A 243 -3.96 -37.08 3.23
CA LYS A 243 -4.58 -36.36 4.35
C LYS A 243 -3.68 -35.27 4.95
N SER A 244 -2.45 -35.11 4.46
CA SER A 244 -1.47 -34.15 4.98
C SER A 244 -0.52 -33.66 3.91
N ILE A 245 -0.08 -32.41 4.02
CA ILE A 245 0.95 -31.79 3.19
C ILE A 245 2.04 -31.18 4.08
N SER A 246 3.31 -31.41 3.76
CA SER A 246 4.48 -30.76 4.39
C SER A 246 5.37 -30.01 3.39
N ASN A 247 5.19 -30.27 2.10
CA ASN A 247 5.83 -29.60 0.96
C ASN A 247 4.78 -29.47 -0.16
N SER A 248 4.73 -28.32 -0.83
CA SER A 248 3.85 -28.05 -1.98
C SER A 248 4.19 -28.87 -3.23
N GLY A 249 5.38 -29.49 -3.28
CA GLY A 249 5.85 -30.27 -4.43
C GLY A 249 6.13 -29.37 -5.64
N ALA A 250 5.60 -29.74 -6.80
CA ALA A 250 5.71 -28.97 -8.05
C ALA A 250 4.77 -27.75 -8.14
N TRP A 251 3.90 -27.53 -7.14
CA TRP A 251 2.90 -26.47 -7.19
C TRP A 251 3.46 -25.09 -6.84
N VAL A 252 3.15 -24.13 -7.70
CA VAL A 252 3.47 -22.70 -7.59
C VAL A 252 2.16 -21.92 -7.47
N LEU A 253 2.13 -20.91 -6.59
CA LEU A 253 1.08 -19.90 -6.53
C LEU A 253 1.55 -18.66 -7.30
N LEU A 254 0.81 -18.26 -8.34
CA LEU A 254 1.02 -17.03 -9.10
C LEU A 254 -0.22 -16.13 -8.98
N ASN A 255 -0.06 -14.97 -8.34
CA ASN A 255 -1.14 -14.08 -7.95
C ASN A 255 -2.21 -14.80 -7.09
N GLU A 256 -3.23 -15.37 -7.72
CA GLU A 256 -4.37 -16.06 -7.10
C GLU A 256 -4.54 -17.50 -7.66
N TYR A 257 -3.73 -17.88 -8.66
CA TYR A 257 -3.84 -19.10 -9.45
C TYR A 257 -2.78 -20.12 -9.01
N LEU A 258 -3.16 -21.41 -9.07
CA LEU A 258 -2.26 -22.52 -8.73
C LEU A 258 -1.89 -23.29 -9.99
N PHE A 259 -0.59 -23.44 -10.21
CA PHE A 259 -0.04 -24.14 -11.36
C PHE A 259 0.96 -25.20 -10.91
N GLU A 260 0.90 -26.38 -11.53
CA GLU A 260 1.92 -27.41 -11.36
C GLU A 260 3.03 -27.17 -12.40
N SER A 261 4.24 -26.84 -11.96
CA SER A 261 5.36 -26.47 -12.83
C SER A 261 6.30 -27.67 -13.01
N GLU A 262 6.61 -28.02 -14.26
CA GLU A 262 7.63 -29.05 -14.58
C GLU A 262 9.04 -28.60 -14.18
N LEU A 263 9.27 -27.28 -14.13
CA LEU A 263 10.57 -26.70 -13.84
C LEU A 263 10.40 -25.37 -13.09
N VAL A 264 11.23 -25.16 -12.07
CA VAL A 264 11.37 -23.89 -11.36
C VAL A 264 12.87 -23.62 -11.21
N LYS A 265 13.39 -22.64 -11.94
CA LYS A 265 14.76 -22.13 -11.76
C LYS A 265 14.72 -20.81 -11.03
N SER A 266 15.66 -20.61 -10.09
CA SER A 266 15.84 -19.38 -9.35
C SER A 266 17.28 -18.90 -9.49
N ASN A 267 17.45 -17.74 -10.12
CA ASN A 267 18.71 -17.02 -10.21
C ASN A 267 18.59 -15.73 -9.37
N ALA A 268 19.72 -15.08 -9.05
CA ALA A 268 19.77 -13.94 -8.13
C ALA A 268 18.76 -12.80 -8.41
N ASN A 269 18.42 -12.55 -9.69
CA ASN A 269 17.46 -11.51 -10.10
C ASN A 269 16.15 -12.07 -10.67
N ASN A 270 16.17 -13.27 -11.27
CA ASN A 270 15.09 -13.79 -12.12
C ASN A 270 14.70 -15.23 -11.72
N LEU A 271 13.41 -15.52 -11.78
CA LEU A 271 12.82 -16.85 -11.67
C LEU A 271 12.30 -17.27 -13.05
N VAL A 272 12.43 -18.55 -13.40
CA VAL A 272 11.89 -19.11 -14.65
C VAL A 272 11.05 -20.34 -14.33
N LEU A 273 9.80 -20.33 -14.81
CA LEU A 273 8.81 -21.40 -14.63
C LEU A 273 8.49 -22.03 -15.98
N ASN A 274 8.27 -23.35 -16.01
CA ASN A 274 7.71 -24.07 -17.17
C ASN A 274 6.42 -24.77 -16.74
N ILE A 275 5.27 -24.24 -17.15
CA ILE A 275 3.95 -24.72 -16.74
C ILE A 275 3.28 -25.40 -17.94
N PRO A 276 3.14 -26.74 -17.96
CA PRO A 276 2.37 -27.43 -19.01
C PRO A 276 0.87 -27.15 -18.84
N VAL A 277 0.17 -26.99 -19.97
CA VAL A 277 -1.29 -26.89 -20.01
C VAL A 277 -1.89 -28.28 -19.82
N LYS A 278 -2.64 -28.48 -18.73
CA LYS A 278 -3.34 -29.74 -18.41
C LYS A 278 -4.86 -29.65 -18.60
N SER A 279 -5.43 -28.45 -18.63
CA SER A 279 -6.85 -28.21 -18.92
C SER A 279 -7.07 -26.85 -19.60
N THR A 280 -8.22 -26.68 -20.25
CA THR A 280 -8.64 -25.42 -20.87
C THR A 280 -8.90 -24.30 -19.84
N GLU A 281 -9.31 -24.66 -18.62
CA GLU A 281 -9.44 -23.75 -17.48
C GLU A 281 -8.06 -23.19 -17.06
N GLN A 282 -7.07 -24.07 -16.92
CA GLN A 282 -5.68 -23.68 -16.63
C GLN A 282 -5.09 -22.81 -17.76
N GLU A 283 -5.46 -23.07 -19.02
CA GLU A 283 -5.04 -22.23 -20.15
C GLU A 283 -5.63 -20.82 -20.08
N ALA A 284 -6.91 -20.67 -19.72
CA ALA A 284 -7.54 -19.36 -19.51
C ALA A 284 -6.90 -18.57 -18.35
N ASP A 285 -6.50 -19.25 -17.28
CA ASP A 285 -5.74 -18.64 -16.18
C ASP A 285 -4.34 -18.20 -16.64
N LEU A 286 -3.64 -19.01 -17.44
CA LEU A 286 -2.33 -18.66 -18.01
C LEU A 286 -2.41 -17.50 -19.01
N GLN A 287 -3.47 -17.42 -19.81
CA GLN A 287 -3.74 -16.28 -20.69
C GLN A 287 -4.01 -14.98 -19.89
N GLN A 288 -4.63 -15.07 -18.70
CA GLN A 288 -4.76 -13.91 -17.81
C GLN A 288 -3.41 -13.47 -17.22
N ILE A 289 -2.51 -14.41 -16.88
CA ILE A 289 -1.12 -14.10 -16.51
C ILE A 289 -0.37 -13.45 -17.70
N GLN A 290 -0.56 -13.94 -18.93
CA GLN A 290 0.01 -13.34 -20.14
C GLN A 290 -0.53 -11.92 -20.42
N PHE A 291 -1.81 -11.67 -20.19
CA PHE A 291 -2.40 -10.34 -20.31
C PHE A 291 -1.78 -9.35 -19.30
N LEU A 292 -1.48 -9.80 -18.08
CA LEU A 292 -0.82 -8.97 -17.05
C LEU A 292 0.62 -8.55 -17.40
N SER A 293 1.33 -9.28 -18.29
CA SER A 293 2.70 -8.88 -18.70
C SER A 293 2.72 -7.77 -19.75
N HIS A 294 1.64 -7.61 -20.53
CA HIS A 294 1.55 -6.65 -21.63
C HIS A 294 1.11 -5.23 -21.21
N HIS A 295 0.71 -5.04 -19.95
CA HIS A 295 0.30 -3.73 -19.46
C HIS A 295 1.50 -2.80 -19.18
N TYR A 296 1.41 -1.56 -19.69
CA TYR A 296 2.41 -0.47 -19.56
C TYR A 296 2.92 -0.16 -18.14
N ASN A 297 2.22 -0.61 -17.09
CA ASN A 297 2.65 -0.50 -15.71
C ASN A 297 2.82 -1.91 -15.15
N ARG A 298 4.04 -2.48 -15.28
CA ARG A 298 4.39 -3.88 -14.93
C ARG A 298 3.95 -4.21 -13.50
N LYS A 299 2.77 -4.81 -13.36
CA LYS A 299 2.12 -5.03 -12.07
C LYS A 299 2.90 -6.07 -11.28
N SER A 300 3.31 -5.73 -10.06
CA SER A 300 3.88 -6.70 -9.15
C SER A 300 2.80 -7.71 -8.72
N ILE A 301 3.03 -8.99 -8.98
CA ILE A 301 2.20 -10.11 -8.54
C ILE A 301 2.88 -10.91 -7.43
N ILE A 302 2.11 -11.77 -6.78
CA ILE A 302 2.60 -12.72 -5.79
C ILE A 302 3.22 -13.92 -6.52
N TYR A 303 4.37 -14.39 -6.03
CA TYR A 303 4.92 -15.70 -6.34
C TYR A 303 5.21 -16.44 -5.02
N ALA A 304 4.78 -17.70 -4.90
CA ALA A 304 5.16 -18.58 -3.80
C ALA A 304 5.44 -20.00 -4.30
N TYR A 305 6.51 -20.61 -3.79
CA TYR A 305 6.95 -21.97 -4.12
C TYR A 305 7.68 -22.60 -2.93
N GLN A 306 7.31 -23.83 -2.60
CA GLN A 306 7.83 -24.57 -1.43
C GLN A 306 7.79 -23.75 -0.13
N ASN A 307 8.93 -23.24 0.36
CA ASN A 307 9.05 -22.47 1.61
C ASN A 307 9.41 -20.98 1.40
N ASP A 308 9.43 -20.51 0.16
CA ASP A 308 9.76 -19.12 -0.17
C ASP A 308 8.67 -18.44 -1.01
N ALA A 309 8.60 -17.11 -0.92
CA ALA A 309 7.66 -16.28 -1.64
C ALA A 309 8.09 -14.81 -1.65
N CYS A 310 7.84 -14.14 -2.77
CA CYS A 310 8.20 -12.74 -2.97
C CYS A 310 7.22 -12.03 -3.93
N MET A 311 7.31 -10.71 -3.98
CA MET A 311 6.61 -9.91 -5.01
C MET A 311 7.48 -9.84 -6.27
N VAL A 312 6.93 -10.29 -7.39
CA VAL A 312 7.64 -10.38 -8.68
C VAL A 312 6.93 -9.55 -9.75
N GLN A 313 7.68 -9.09 -10.75
CA GLN A 313 7.10 -8.58 -12.00
C GLN A 313 7.23 -9.63 -13.09
N ILE A 314 6.24 -9.75 -13.96
CA ILE A 314 6.36 -10.59 -15.16
C ILE A 314 7.24 -9.85 -16.16
N GLU A 315 8.30 -10.51 -16.65
CA GLU A 315 9.26 -9.94 -17.61
C GLU A 315 9.01 -10.46 -19.03
N SER A 316 8.74 -11.76 -19.21
CA SER A 316 8.16 -12.34 -20.42
C SER A 316 7.22 -13.52 -20.11
N VAL A 317 6.34 -13.84 -21.07
CA VAL A 317 5.53 -15.06 -21.10
C VAL A 317 5.60 -15.61 -22.52
N GLU A 318 6.28 -16.73 -22.67
CA GLU A 318 6.52 -17.41 -23.94
C GLU A 318 5.73 -18.72 -23.99
N THR A 319 5.07 -19.01 -25.10
CA THR A 319 4.29 -20.23 -25.28
C THR A 319 5.05 -21.18 -26.21
N THR A 320 5.33 -22.39 -25.73
CA THR A 320 5.98 -23.45 -26.51
C THR A 320 5.00 -24.60 -26.73
N SER A 321 5.09 -25.30 -27.86
CA SER A 321 4.32 -26.53 -28.07
C SER A 321 5.18 -27.61 -28.72
N VAL A 322 5.29 -28.76 -28.07
CA VAL A 322 6.13 -29.88 -28.51
C VAL A 322 5.24 -31.11 -28.67
N LYS A 323 5.13 -31.62 -29.90
CA LYS A 323 4.24 -32.74 -30.27
C LYS A 323 2.78 -32.54 -29.79
N GLY A 324 2.29 -31.30 -29.90
CA GLY A 324 0.92 -30.92 -29.49
C GLY A 324 0.72 -30.71 -27.99
N LYS A 325 1.77 -30.85 -27.16
CA LYS A 325 1.73 -30.48 -25.74
C LYS A 325 2.22 -29.05 -25.58
N THR A 326 1.33 -28.15 -25.16
CA THR A 326 1.63 -26.73 -24.95
C THR A 326 2.07 -26.47 -23.52
N SER A 327 3.16 -25.71 -23.36
CA SER A 327 3.69 -25.27 -22.07
C SER A 327 4.08 -23.79 -22.11
N TYR A 328 3.75 -23.07 -21.03
CA TYR A 328 4.06 -21.65 -20.86
C TYR A 328 5.36 -21.50 -20.07
N ILE A 329 6.35 -20.85 -20.68
CA ILE A 329 7.60 -20.43 -20.06
C ILE A 329 7.39 -19.01 -19.54
N ILE A 330 7.43 -18.84 -18.21
CA ILE A 330 7.20 -17.54 -17.57
C ILE A 330 8.52 -17.07 -16.94
N ILE A 331 9.01 -15.92 -17.38
CA ILE A 331 10.17 -15.25 -16.79
C ILE A 331 9.66 -14.16 -15.85
N LEU A 332 10.04 -14.28 -14.58
CA LEU A 332 9.64 -13.38 -13.50
C LEU A 332 10.87 -12.69 -12.92
N LYS A 333 10.79 -11.37 -12.76
CA LYS A 333 11.83 -10.57 -12.12
C LYS A 333 11.50 -10.34 -10.65
N GLN A 334 12.43 -10.67 -9.76
CA GLN A 334 12.28 -10.43 -8.32
C GLN A 334 12.42 -8.93 -8.04
N ASN A 335 11.49 -8.34 -7.27
CA ASN A 335 11.68 -6.97 -6.78
C ASN A 335 12.54 -6.99 -5.50
N PRO A 336 13.72 -6.36 -5.46
CA PRO A 336 14.59 -6.34 -4.27
C PRO A 336 14.10 -5.45 -3.13
N HIS A 337 12.84 -4.99 -3.16
CA HIS A 337 12.28 -4.02 -2.22
C HIS A 337 11.20 -4.61 -1.30
N SER A 338 11.62 -5.06 -0.11
CA SER A 338 10.77 -5.11 1.09
C SER A 338 11.54 -5.00 2.42
N SER A 339 12.88 -4.89 2.38
CA SER A 339 13.81 -5.00 3.52
C SER A 339 13.85 -3.78 4.47
N SER A 340 12.71 -3.13 4.73
CA SER A 340 12.49 -2.20 5.85
C SER A 340 10.99 -1.90 6.11
N TYR A 341 10.16 -2.94 6.25
CA TYR A 341 8.90 -2.77 6.99
C TYR A 341 9.22 -2.66 8.48
N ASN A 342 9.22 -1.41 8.99
CA ASN A 342 9.59 -1.11 10.38
C ASN A 342 8.56 -1.67 11.37
N ASN A 343 8.78 -2.92 11.79
CA ASN A 343 8.00 -3.62 12.81
C ASN A 343 8.30 -3.07 14.23
N PHE A 344 8.02 -1.80 14.48
CA PHE A 344 8.20 -1.15 15.79
C PHE A 344 7.42 -1.91 16.88
N ASN A 345 8.02 -2.05 18.07
CA ASN A 345 7.32 -2.55 19.26
C ASN A 345 6.04 -1.71 19.50
N TYR A 346 4.88 -2.36 19.55
CA TYR A 346 3.58 -1.70 19.43
C TYR A 346 2.71 -1.97 20.66
N TYR A 347 2.33 -0.90 21.37
CA TYR A 347 1.53 -0.95 22.62
C TYR A 347 2.02 -1.99 23.65
N GLY A 348 3.34 -2.11 23.84
CA GLY A 348 3.94 -3.01 24.83
C GLY A 348 4.18 -4.45 24.36
N TYR A 349 3.74 -4.82 23.15
CA TYR A 349 4.12 -6.08 22.51
C TYR A 349 5.48 -5.94 21.82
N ASN A 350 6.34 -6.93 22.01
CA ASN A 350 7.60 -7.05 21.28
C ASN A 350 7.39 -7.67 19.88
N HIS A 351 8.40 -7.57 19.01
CA HIS A 351 8.32 -8.08 17.64
C HIS A 351 7.98 -9.59 17.55
N LYS A 352 8.51 -10.41 18.47
CA LYS A 352 8.21 -11.84 18.53
C LYS A 352 6.74 -12.12 18.81
N GLN A 353 6.16 -11.46 19.82
CA GLN A 353 4.74 -11.59 20.16
C GLN A 353 3.84 -11.10 19.02
N ILE A 354 4.19 -10.00 18.35
CA ILE A 354 3.46 -9.50 17.19
C ILE A 354 3.46 -10.53 16.07
N SER A 355 4.63 -11.09 15.74
CA SER A 355 4.78 -12.14 14.73
C SER A 355 3.99 -13.40 15.10
N GLU A 356 4.04 -13.83 16.36
CA GLU A 356 3.29 -14.99 16.87
C GLU A 356 1.78 -14.82 16.71
N LEU A 357 1.23 -13.64 17.08
CA LEU A 357 -0.20 -13.35 16.90
C LEU A 357 -0.60 -13.31 15.42
N GLN A 358 0.26 -12.81 14.52
CA GLN A 358 0.02 -12.84 13.07
C GLN A 358 0.05 -14.27 12.51
N ILE A 359 0.97 -15.11 12.99
CA ILE A 359 1.07 -16.51 12.59
C ILE A 359 -0.15 -17.30 13.11
N ARG A 360 -0.59 -17.10 14.36
CA ARG A 360 -1.82 -17.72 14.91
C ARG A 360 -3.08 -17.25 14.17
N LEU A 361 -3.15 -15.98 13.74
CA LEU A 361 -4.24 -15.49 12.89
C LEU A 361 -4.26 -16.20 11.51
N LEU A 362 -3.11 -16.35 10.85
CA LEU A 362 -3.04 -17.05 9.55
C LEU A 362 -3.41 -18.54 9.65
N LEU A 363 -2.79 -19.23 10.61
CA LEU A 363 -2.86 -20.69 10.74
C LEU A 363 -4.15 -21.17 11.41
N LEU A 364 -4.56 -20.49 12.48
CA LEU A 364 -5.63 -20.95 13.38
C LEU A 364 -6.90 -20.11 13.28
N ASN A 365 -6.89 -19.05 12.45
CA ASN A 365 -7.93 -18.02 12.37
C ASN A 365 -8.16 -17.29 13.71
N GLU A 366 -7.17 -17.32 14.62
CA GLU A 366 -7.29 -16.75 15.95
C GLU A 366 -7.17 -15.23 15.93
N ILE A 367 -8.28 -14.56 16.27
CA ILE A 367 -8.29 -13.13 16.57
C ILE A 367 -7.98 -12.97 18.07
N PRO A 368 -6.98 -12.14 18.45
CA PRO A 368 -6.70 -11.87 19.86
C PRO A 368 -7.94 -11.31 20.56
N LYS A 369 -8.39 -11.98 21.63
CA LYS A 369 -9.60 -11.58 22.37
C LYS A 369 -9.42 -10.18 22.96
N THR A 370 -10.44 -9.34 22.85
CA THR A 370 -10.47 -7.96 23.39
C THR A 370 -10.68 -7.94 24.90
N GLY A 371 -9.73 -8.50 25.65
CA GLY A 371 -9.64 -8.34 27.11
C GLY A 371 -8.56 -7.32 27.48
N ASP A 372 -8.99 -6.17 28.00
CA ASP A 372 -8.32 -5.10 28.78
C ASP A 372 -6.93 -4.55 28.39
N ARG A 373 -6.19 -5.18 27.47
CA ARG A 373 -4.84 -4.76 27.04
C ARG A 373 -4.66 -4.75 25.51
N VAL A 374 -5.51 -5.44 24.76
CA VAL A 374 -5.45 -5.44 23.29
C VAL A 374 -6.24 -4.24 22.74
N HIS A 375 -5.54 -3.12 22.50
CA HIS A 375 -6.16 -1.98 21.82
C HIS A 375 -6.61 -2.33 20.39
N GLN A 376 -7.72 -1.73 19.95
CA GLN A 376 -8.27 -1.90 18.61
C GLN A 376 -7.30 -1.49 17.48
N SER A 377 -6.36 -0.58 17.76
CA SER A 377 -5.23 -0.24 16.88
C SER A 377 -4.23 -1.39 16.72
N THR A 378 -3.96 -2.16 17.77
CA THR A 378 -3.12 -3.37 17.71
C THR A 378 -3.80 -4.47 16.89
N LEU A 379 -5.12 -4.66 17.06
CA LEU A 379 -5.89 -5.58 16.21
C LEU A 379 -5.86 -5.17 14.73
N ASN A 380 -6.07 -3.89 14.42
CA ASN A 380 -5.96 -3.40 13.04
C ASN A 380 -4.54 -3.59 12.46
N TYR A 381 -3.50 -3.39 13.26
CA TYR A 381 -2.11 -3.66 12.85
C TYR A 381 -1.88 -5.15 12.55
N ILE A 382 -2.34 -6.06 13.42
CA ILE A 382 -2.24 -7.51 13.24
C ILE A 382 -3.08 -7.99 12.04
N MET A 383 -4.24 -7.39 11.78
CA MET A 383 -5.16 -7.81 10.70
C MET A 383 -4.82 -7.26 9.31
N GLN A 384 -4.28 -6.04 9.23
CA GLN A 384 -4.12 -5.30 7.96
C GLN A 384 -2.68 -4.92 7.67
N GLY A 385 -1.89 -4.61 8.71
CA GLY A 385 -0.62 -3.88 8.59
C GLY A 385 -0.81 -2.43 8.14
N ASN A 386 0.10 -1.54 8.52
CA ASN A 386 0.02 -0.14 8.07
C ASN A 386 0.49 0.05 6.61
N ASP A 387 1.39 -0.80 6.11
CA ASP A 387 1.92 -0.76 4.73
C ASP A 387 2.31 -2.18 4.21
N TYR A 388 1.63 -3.26 4.64
CA TYR A 388 1.92 -4.62 4.11
C TYR A 388 1.45 -4.79 2.65
N PRO A 389 2.21 -5.49 1.77
CA PRO A 389 1.79 -5.79 0.40
C PRO A 389 0.52 -6.63 0.30
N ILE A 390 0.29 -7.55 1.25
CA ILE A 390 -0.89 -8.43 1.28
C ILE A 390 -1.53 -8.46 2.67
N LYS A 391 -2.87 -8.40 2.72
CA LYS A 391 -3.62 -8.38 3.98
C LYS A 391 -3.74 -9.81 4.53
N LEU A 392 -3.33 -10.02 5.78
CA LEU A 392 -3.28 -11.35 6.38
C LEU A 392 -4.65 -12.06 6.42
N LYS A 393 -5.75 -11.32 6.53
CA LYS A 393 -7.13 -11.86 6.45
C LYS A 393 -7.45 -12.60 5.16
N ASP A 394 -6.84 -12.19 4.05
CA ASP A 394 -7.18 -12.71 2.71
C ASP A 394 -6.50 -14.07 2.45
N TYR A 395 -5.57 -14.47 3.34
CA TYR A 395 -4.69 -15.64 3.26
C TYR A 395 -4.80 -16.56 4.49
N THR A 396 -5.80 -16.38 5.36
CA THR A 396 -6.04 -17.33 6.47
C THR A 396 -6.54 -18.67 5.93
N ILE A 397 -6.21 -19.76 6.63
CA ILE A 397 -6.59 -21.11 6.15
C ILE A 397 -8.13 -21.28 6.07
N ALA A 398 -8.91 -20.59 6.91
CA ALA A 398 -10.38 -20.58 6.84
C ALA A 398 -10.92 -19.94 5.54
N ASN A 399 -10.43 -18.74 5.18
CA ASN A 399 -10.80 -18.03 3.95
C ASN A 399 -10.47 -18.87 2.68
N ILE A 400 -9.41 -19.66 2.75
CA ILE A 400 -8.97 -20.55 1.66
C ILE A 400 -9.82 -21.83 1.60
N TRP A 401 -10.36 -22.30 2.73
CA TRP A 401 -11.30 -23.42 2.79
C TRP A 401 -12.62 -23.07 2.10
N GLU A 402 -13.22 -21.92 2.43
CA GLU A 402 -14.43 -21.40 1.79
C GLU A 402 -14.34 -21.44 0.25
N LYS A 403 -13.17 -21.07 -0.30
CA LYS A 403 -12.89 -21.02 -1.74
C LYS A 403 -12.53 -22.36 -2.40
N ARG A 404 -12.17 -23.40 -1.64
CA ARG A 404 -11.63 -24.68 -2.19
C ARG A 404 -12.28 -25.94 -1.58
N ILE A 405 -13.39 -25.81 -0.85
CA ILE A 405 -14.12 -26.90 -0.17
C ILE A 405 -14.43 -28.13 -1.06
N ALA A 406 -14.59 -27.95 -2.38
CA ALA A 406 -14.85 -29.03 -3.34
C ALA A 406 -13.65 -29.98 -3.55
N ASP A 407 -12.41 -29.52 -3.34
CA ASP A 407 -11.20 -30.34 -3.45
C ASP A 407 -10.29 -30.16 -2.22
N PRO A 408 -10.37 -31.07 -1.23
CA PRO A 408 -9.51 -31.07 -0.04
C PRO A 408 -8.00 -31.15 -0.33
N GLN A 409 -7.57 -31.73 -1.47
CA GLN A 409 -6.15 -31.82 -1.81
C GLN A 409 -5.64 -30.49 -2.37
N MET A 410 -6.39 -29.87 -3.30
CA MET A 410 -6.06 -28.53 -3.79
C MET A 410 -6.22 -27.47 -2.70
N PHE A 411 -7.14 -27.63 -1.75
CA PHE A 411 -7.19 -26.83 -0.53
C PHE A 411 -5.88 -26.91 0.27
N LEU A 412 -5.36 -28.12 0.57
CA LEU A 412 -4.11 -28.26 1.34
C LEU A 412 -2.92 -27.58 0.64
N ILE A 413 -2.82 -27.72 -0.68
CA ILE A 413 -1.80 -27.05 -1.52
C ILE A 413 -1.96 -25.52 -1.45
N ASN A 414 -3.18 -25.02 -1.65
CA ASN A 414 -3.48 -23.58 -1.62
C ASN A 414 -3.19 -22.98 -0.25
N ALA A 415 -3.74 -23.57 0.82
CA ALA A 415 -3.55 -23.14 2.20
C ALA A 415 -2.08 -23.06 2.57
N ARG A 416 -1.27 -24.04 2.14
CA ARG A 416 0.17 -24.02 2.39
C ARG A 416 0.88 -22.88 1.64
N LEU A 417 0.67 -22.75 0.34
CA LEU A 417 1.36 -21.73 -0.48
C LEU A 417 0.93 -20.30 -0.14
N ALA A 418 -0.35 -20.09 0.14
CA ALA A 418 -0.90 -18.81 0.57
C ALA A 418 -0.37 -18.37 1.95
N VAL A 419 -0.23 -19.29 2.90
CA VAL A 419 0.43 -19.01 4.19
C VAL A 419 1.91 -18.69 3.99
N VAL A 420 2.64 -19.41 3.14
CA VAL A 420 4.04 -19.08 2.80
C VAL A 420 4.14 -17.68 2.19
N ALA A 421 3.25 -17.32 1.26
CA ALA A 421 3.15 -15.98 0.70
C ALA A 421 2.95 -14.93 1.81
N ALA A 422 1.91 -15.09 2.63
CA ALA A 422 1.56 -14.18 3.71
C ALA A 422 2.70 -13.96 4.72
N LEU A 423 3.42 -15.03 5.10
CA LEU A 423 4.51 -14.96 6.07
C LEU A 423 5.79 -14.31 5.51
N LYS A 424 6.14 -14.61 4.26
CA LYS A 424 7.40 -14.16 3.63
C LYS A 424 7.28 -12.77 3.04
N ILE A 425 6.22 -12.47 2.28
CA ILE A 425 6.04 -11.17 1.60
C ILE A 425 5.87 -10.02 2.62
N ASN A 426 5.22 -10.28 3.75
CA ASN A 426 5.08 -9.32 4.84
C ASN A 426 6.27 -9.30 5.81
N ASN A 427 7.35 -10.05 5.54
CA ASN A 427 8.54 -10.18 6.39
C ASN A 427 8.23 -10.55 7.87
N ILE A 428 7.29 -11.46 8.07
CA ILE A 428 6.92 -11.97 9.41
C ILE A 428 7.92 -13.04 9.86
N VAL A 429 8.42 -13.85 8.92
CA VAL A 429 9.44 -14.89 9.16
C VAL A 429 10.59 -14.79 8.18
N LYS A 430 11.79 -15.16 8.63
CA LYS A 430 12.99 -15.24 7.79
C LYS A 430 13.02 -16.56 7.02
N HIS A 431 12.90 -17.66 7.77
CA HIS A 431 12.97 -19.04 7.28
C HIS A 431 11.81 -19.86 7.87
N ILE A 432 11.10 -20.59 7.01
CA ILE A 432 10.10 -21.59 7.41
C ILE A 432 10.80 -22.94 7.44
N LEU A 433 10.87 -23.55 8.63
CA LEU A 433 11.56 -24.82 8.88
C LEU A 433 10.59 -26.01 8.80
N GLU A 434 9.40 -25.88 9.40
CA GLU A 434 8.27 -26.79 9.21
C GLU A 434 7.01 -25.97 8.91
N LEU A 435 6.24 -26.38 7.89
CA LEU A 435 4.83 -26.04 7.75
C LEU A 435 4.13 -27.28 7.22
N LYS A 436 3.47 -28.00 8.12
CA LYS A 436 2.70 -29.22 7.84
C LYS A 436 1.25 -29.03 8.25
N ILE A 437 0.34 -29.17 7.29
CA ILE A 437 -1.11 -29.07 7.48
C ILE A 437 -1.71 -30.46 7.22
N SER A 438 -2.53 -30.97 8.14
CA SER A 438 -3.10 -32.33 8.05
C SER A 438 -4.56 -32.37 8.49
N PHE A 439 -5.44 -33.01 7.71
CA PHE A 439 -6.82 -33.27 8.14
C PHE A 439 -6.86 -34.35 9.23
N ILE A 440 -7.45 -33.99 10.38
CA ILE A 440 -7.90 -34.92 11.42
C ILE A 440 -9.30 -35.42 11.08
N SER A 441 -10.20 -34.50 10.72
CA SER A 441 -11.58 -34.78 10.28
C SER A 441 -11.96 -33.85 9.12
N LYS A 442 -13.19 -33.96 8.59
CA LYS A 442 -13.66 -33.14 7.44
C LYS A 442 -13.47 -31.63 7.63
N ASN A 443 -13.59 -31.14 8.86
CA ASN A 443 -13.58 -29.72 9.23
C ASN A 443 -12.48 -29.38 10.25
N ILE A 444 -11.56 -30.29 10.58
CA ILE A 444 -10.52 -30.03 11.59
C ILE A 444 -9.17 -30.44 11.02
N ILE A 445 -8.23 -29.49 11.03
CA ILE A 445 -6.84 -29.70 10.64
C ILE A 445 -5.91 -29.57 11.85
N SER A 446 -4.88 -30.42 11.93
CA SER A 446 -3.68 -30.13 12.72
C SER A 446 -2.67 -29.35 11.89
N ILE A 447 -1.98 -28.44 12.56
CA ILE A 447 -0.91 -27.63 11.99
C ILE A 447 0.31 -27.79 12.87
N ASN A 448 1.39 -28.33 12.29
CA ASN A 448 2.72 -28.16 12.83
C ASN A 448 3.39 -27.01 12.06
N PHE A 449 3.89 -26.02 12.78
CA PHE A 449 4.63 -24.91 12.22
C PHE A 449 5.87 -24.62 13.06
N HIS A 450 6.98 -24.36 12.39
CA HIS A 450 8.26 -24.03 13.01
C HIS A 450 8.99 -23.04 12.08
N ALA A 451 9.34 -21.86 12.60
CA ALA A 451 10.02 -20.83 11.81
C ALA A 451 10.98 -19.99 12.64
N GLN A 452 11.98 -19.43 11.96
CA GLN A 452 12.89 -18.42 12.48
C GLN A 452 12.39 -17.03 12.11
N ILE A 453 12.38 -16.12 13.09
CA ILE A 453 12.18 -14.69 12.92
C ILE A 453 13.51 -13.95 13.18
N GLN A 454 13.69 -12.83 12.50
CA GLN A 454 14.80 -11.91 12.76
C GLN A 454 14.29 -10.81 13.70
N GLU A 455 14.88 -10.68 14.89
CA GLU A 455 14.51 -9.59 15.81
C GLU A 455 15.14 -8.26 15.36
N ASN A 456 14.51 -7.12 15.71
CA ASN A 456 14.91 -5.80 15.21
C ASN A 456 16.12 -5.18 15.95
N ASN A 457 16.54 -5.75 17.08
CA ASN A 457 17.73 -5.33 17.80
C ASN A 457 18.93 -6.10 17.25
N SER A 458 19.98 -5.41 16.81
CA SER A 458 21.19 -6.00 16.22
C SER A 458 21.86 -7.07 17.09
N ASP A 459 21.66 -6.96 18.40
CA ASP A 459 22.36 -7.74 19.41
C ASP A 459 21.52 -8.94 19.90
N GLN A 460 20.29 -9.10 19.37
CA GLN A 460 19.41 -10.23 19.65
C GLN A 460 19.34 -11.14 18.41
N GLY A 461 19.72 -12.41 18.58
CA GLY A 461 19.81 -13.39 17.50
C GLY A 461 18.45 -13.81 16.91
N MET A 462 18.47 -14.78 15.98
CA MET A 462 17.24 -15.32 15.40
C MET A 462 16.38 -16.00 16.48
N SER A 463 15.16 -15.51 16.66
CA SER A 463 14.18 -16.13 17.54
C SER A 463 13.43 -17.25 16.82
N ILE A 464 13.06 -18.29 17.55
CA ILE A 464 12.20 -19.37 17.05
C ILE A 464 10.75 -19.15 17.50
N ILE A 465 9.80 -19.40 16.60
CA ILE A 465 8.37 -19.57 16.89
C ILE A 465 7.97 -20.98 16.45
N GLN A 466 7.23 -21.69 17.30
CA GLN A 466 6.71 -23.03 17.05
C GLN A 466 5.25 -23.12 17.47
N ILE A 467 4.39 -23.67 16.60
CA ILE A 467 2.97 -23.90 16.88
C ILE A 467 2.65 -25.36 16.53
N ARG A 468 1.95 -26.06 17.42
CA ARG A 468 1.44 -27.43 17.22
C ARG A 468 0.02 -27.48 17.75
N ASP A 469 -0.93 -27.17 16.88
CA ASP A 469 -2.29 -26.82 17.29
C ASP A 469 -3.34 -27.28 16.26
N LYS A 470 -4.63 -27.08 16.56
CA LYS A 470 -5.74 -27.49 15.69
C LYS A 470 -6.55 -26.26 15.24
N CYS A 471 -6.77 -26.12 13.94
CA CYS A 471 -7.72 -25.15 13.40
C CYS A 471 -9.04 -25.86 13.07
N VAL A 472 -10.16 -25.22 13.45
CA VAL A 472 -11.51 -25.61 13.02
C VAL A 472 -11.86 -24.80 11.78
N LEU A 473 -12.23 -25.50 10.72
CA LEU A 473 -12.69 -24.94 9.46
C LEU A 473 -14.22 -24.79 9.54
N ASN A 474 -14.65 -23.54 9.76
CA ASN A 474 -16.07 -23.19 9.75
C ASN A 474 -16.65 -23.26 8.33
N PHE A 475 -17.98 -23.20 8.24
CA PHE A 475 -18.75 -23.03 7.00
C PHE A 475 -19.29 -21.59 6.93
#